data_AF-A0A4R7FFW9-F1
#
_entry.id   AF-A0A4R7FFW9-F1
#
_cell.length_a   1.000
_cell.length_b   1.000
_cell.length_c   1.000
_cell.angle_alpha   90.00
_cell.angle_beta   90.00
_cell.angle_gamma   90.00
#
_symmetry.space_group_name_H-M   'P 1'
#
loop_
_entity.id
_entity.type
_entity.pdbx_description
1 polymer ?
#
loop_
_entity_poly.entity_id
_entity_poly.type
_entity_poly.pdbx_seq_one_letter_code
_entity_poly.pdbx_strand_id
1 'polypeptide(L)'
;MLNAFPKWTETVVFPWTAGTSETEVRILTERALVVASMPWAADGTRPEPLLKVRPLGQLRQVDVDGFAYDDAGRPVGCMVTLLFQQGSGVRLGGAEGADRAELAELLPWLLRTLDA
;
A
#
# COMPACT_ATOMS: atom_id res chain seq x y z
N MET A 1 -4.36 -15.16 -18.95
CA MET A 1 -2.93 -14.82 -18.78
C MET A 1 -2.89 -13.46 -18.09
N LEU A 2 -2.43 -13.39 -16.84
CA LEU A 2 -2.33 -12.14 -16.06
C LEU A 2 -1.08 -11.38 -16.54
N ASN A 3 -1.19 -10.62 -17.63
CA ASN A 3 -0.26 -9.51 -17.89
C ASN A 3 -0.60 -8.38 -16.91
N ALA A 4 -0.26 -8.57 -15.64
CA ALA A 4 -0.42 -7.57 -14.61
C ALA A 4 0.97 -7.21 -14.12
N PHE A 5 1.69 -6.40 -14.89
CA PHE A 5 2.80 -5.66 -14.32
C PHE A 5 2.25 -4.85 -13.14
N PRO A 6 2.94 -4.87 -11.98
CA PRO A 6 2.53 -4.04 -10.85
C PRO A 6 2.43 -2.59 -11.30
N LYS A 7 1.33 -1.92 -10.94
CA LYS A 7 1.24 -0.46 -11.01
C LYS A 7 2.04 0.20 -9.90
N TRP A 8 2.18 -0.50 -8.77
CA TRP A 8 2.90 -0.02 -7.59
C TRP A 8 3.39 -1.21 -6.77
N THR A 9 4.59 -1.11 -6.20
CA THR A 9 5.09 -2.04 -5.20
C THR A 9 5.76 -1.26 -4.08
N GLU A 10 5.42 -1.59 -2.84
CA GLU A 10 6.12 -1.05 -1.67
C GLU A 10 6.39 -2.14 -0.63
N THR A 11 7.47 -1.94 0.12
CA THR A 11 7.82 -2.77 1.27
C THR A 11 7.75 -1.90 2.52
N VAL A 12 6.93 -2.28 3.47
CA VAL A 12 6.72 -1.57 4.73
C VAL A 12 7.27 -2.41 5.85
N VAL A 13 8.17 -1.84 6.65
CA VAL A 13 8.70 -2.51 7.85
C VAL A 13 8.05 -1.88 9.06
N PHE A 14 7.30 -2.69 9.81
CA PHE A 14 6.76 -2.32 11.11
C PHE A 14 7.81 -2.66 12.18
N PRO A 15 8.44 -1.66 12.80
CA PRO A 15 9.46 -1.89 13.81
C PRO A 15 8.86 -2.57 15.04
N TRP A 16 9.73 -3.25 15.79
CA TRP A 16 9.39 -4.05 16.95
C TRP A 16 8.51 -3.29 17.94
N THR A 17 7.22 -3.63 17.96
CA THR A 17 6.30 -3.20 19.00
C THR A 17 5.82 -4.47 19.70
N ALA A 18 6.15 -4.60 20.99
CA ALA A 18 5.80 -5.76 21.82
C ALA A 18 6.37 -7.13 21.39
N GLY A 19 7.58 -7.19 20.81
CA GLY A 19 8.28 -8.45 20.56
C GLY A 19 7.94 -9.15 19.23
N THR A 20 7.07 -8.55 18.42
CA THR A 20 6.81 -8.95 17.03
C THR A 20 7.17 -7.82 16.07
N SER A 21 7.95 -8.12 15.03
CA SER A 21 8.22 -7.24 13.88
C SER A 21 7.47 -7.80 12.69
N GLU A 22 7.10 -6.95 11.72
CA GLU A 22 6.40 -7.40 10.52
C GLU A 22 6.94 -6.64 9.31
N THR A 23 7.20 -7.36 8.22
CA THR A 23 7.37 -6.74 6.90
C THR A 23 6.17 -7.03 6.06
N GLU A 24 5.55 -6.00 5.50
CA GLU A 24 4.53 -6.11 4.48
C GLU A 24 5.09 -5.76 3.11
N VAL A 25 4.84 -6.61 2.12
CA VAL A 25 4.99 -6.26 0.70
C VAL A 25 3.61 -6.01 0.13
N ARG A 26 3.38 -4.82 -0.41
CA ARG A 26 2.11 -4.39 -0.99
C ARG A 26 2.30 -4.21 -2.49
N ILE A 27 1.48 -4.91 -3.28
CA ILE A 27 1.55 -4.92 -4.73
C ILE A 27 0.19 -4.51 -5.28
N LEU A 28 0.14 -3.35 -5.92
CA LEU A 28 -1.06 -2.87 -6.60
C LEU A 28 -0.99 -3.30 -8.07
N THR A 29 -2.08 -3.91 -8.53
CA THR A 29 -2.26 -4.31 -9.93
C THR A 29 -3.50 -3.61 -10.48
N GLU A 30 -3.80 -3.83 -11.76
CA GLU A 30 -5.03 -3.31 -12.36
C GLU A 30 -6.32 -3.86 -11.75
N ARG A 31 -6.25 -4.95 -10.99
CA ARG A 31 -7.44 -5.68 -10.50
C ARG A 31 -7.52 -5.85 -9.00
N ALA A 32 -6.38 -5.77 -8.31
CA ALA A 32 -6.32 -6.03 -6.89
C ALA A 32 -5.11 -5.34 -6.25
N LEU A 33 -5.24 -5.07 -4.96
CA LEU A 33 -4.12 -4.85 -4.05
C LEU A 33 -3.82 -6.16 -3.32
N VAL A 34 -2.59 -6.65 -3.44
CA VAL A 34 -2.08 -7.80 -2.70
C VAL A 34 -1.22 -7.30 -1.56
N VAL A 35 -1.47 -7.78 -0.34
CA VAL A 35 -0.66 -7.48 0.85
C VAL A 35 -0.15 -8.81 1.40
N ALA A 36 1.16 -9.00 1.33
CA ALA A 36 1.85 -10.15 1.89
C ALA A 36 2.60 -9.72 3.15
N SER A 37 2.20 -10.24 4.31
CA SER A 37 2.77 -9.90 5.61
C SER A 37 3.64 -11.05 6.12
N MET A 38 4.88 -10.73 6.50
CA MET A 38 5.88 -11.64 7.02
C MET A 38 6.18 -11.26 8.48
N PRO A 39 5.51 -11.88 9.45
CA PRO A 39 5.78 -11.62 10.86
C PRO A 39 7.07 -12.33 11.32
N TRP A 40 7.79 -11.72 12.24
CA TRP A 40 8.90 -12.31 12.98
C TRP A 40 8.72 -12.07 14.47
N ALA A 41 8.89 -13.12 15.27
CA ALA A 41 8.84 -13.01 16.72
C ALA A 41 10.25 -13.05 17.33
N ALA A 42 10.44 -12.31 18.41
CA ALA A 42 11.72 -12.23 19.14
C ALA A 42 12.14 -13.54 19.80
N ASP A 43 11.18 -14.39 20.14
CA ASP A 43 11.40 -15.71 20.72
C ASP A 43 11.88 -16.76 19.70
N GLY A 44 12.13 -16.35 18.46
CA GLY A 44 12.57 -17.22 17.38
C GLY A 44 11.44 -18.05 16.75
N THR A 45 10.21 -17.90 17.23
CA THR A 45 9.05 -18.46 16.52
C THR A 45 8.89 -17.76 15.18
N ARG A 46 8.47 -18.54 14.18
CA ARG A 46 8.22 -18.06 12.82
C ARG A 46 6.73 -18.21 12.56
N PRO A 47 5.92 -17.19 12.87
CA PRO A 47 4.51 -17.24 12.55
C PRO A 47 4.32 -17.38 11.04
N GLU A 48 3.22 -17.99 10.62
CA GLU A 48 2.96 -18.20 9.21
C GLU A 48 2.79 -16.86 8.47
N PRO A 49 3.36 -16.71 7.27
CA PRO A 49 3.09 -15.57 6.41
C PRO A 49 1.59 -15.44 6.11
N LEU A 50 1.10 -14.21 6.07
CA LEU A 50 -0.28 -13.91 5.73
C LEU A 50 -0.35 -13.28 4.34
N LEU A 51 -1.28 -13.74 3.51
CA LEU A 51 -1.56 -13.16 2.20
C LEU A 51 -3.00 -12.66 2.16
N LYS A 52 -3.18 -11.36 1.93
CA LYS A 52 -4.49 -10.72 1.76
C LYS A 52 -4.60 -10.17 0.35
N VAL A 53 -5.59 -10.64 -0.40
CA VAL A 53 -5.91 -10.12 -1.75
C VAL A 53 -7.17 -9.29 -1.66
N ARG A 54 -7.09 -8.03 -2.10
CA ARG A 54 -8.17 -7.05 -2.04
C ARG A 54 -8.56 -6.62 -3.45
N PRO A 55 -9.67 -7.14 -4.01
CA PRO A 55 -10.10 -6.76 -5.34
C PRO A 55 -10.39 -5.26 -5.43
N LEU A 56 -9.93 -4.60 -6.50
CA LEU A 56 -10.20 -3.18 -6.70
C LEU A 56 -11.67 -2.88 -6.99
N GLY A 57 -12.45 -3.86 -7.49
CA GLY A 57 -13.91 -3.73 -7.56
C GLY A 57 -14.61 -3.66 -6.19
N GLN A 58 -13.87 -3.87 -5.10
CA GLN A 58 -14.35 -3.63 -3.72
C GLN A 58 -13.77 -2.35 -3.12
N LEU A 59 -13.00 -1.56 -3.87
CA LEU A 59 -12.51 -0.26 -3.42
C LEU A 59 -13.70 0.69 -3.29
N ARG A 60 -13.84 1.36 -2.14
CA ARG A 60 -14.92 2.32 -1.89
C ARG A 60 -14.46 3.76 -1.91
N GLN A 61 -13.23 3.99 -1.47
CA GLN A 61 -12.71 5.34 -1.26
C GLN A 61 -11.19 5.32 -1.32
N VAL A 62 -10.64 6.43 -1.78
CA VAL A 62 -9.21 6.73 -1.76
C VAL A 62 -9.05 8.03 -1.00
N ASP A 63 -8.42 7.97 0.17
CA ASP A 63 -8.12 9.15 0.97
C ASP A 63 -6.68 9.57 0.72
N VAL A 64 -6.45 10.86 0.47
CA VAL A 64 -5.10 11.41 0.43
C VAL A 64 -4.70 11.77 1.85
N ASP A 65 -3.79 10.98 2.43
CA ASP A 65 -3.29 11.16 3.79
C ASP A 65 -2.35 12.36 3.93
N GLY A 66 -1.67 12.73 2.84
CA GLY A 66 -0.72 13.84 2.82
C GLY A 66 0.05 13.93 1.51
N PHE A 67 0.86 14.98 1.40
CA PHE A 67 1.72 15.24 0.24
C PHE A 67 3.19 15.24 0.64
N ALA A 68 4.04 14.80 -0.27
CA ALA A 68 5.47 15.06 -0.23
C ALA A 68 5.76 16.36 -0.98
N TYR A 69 6.68 17.16 -0.45
CA TYR A 69 7.02 18.47 -1.01
C TYR A 69 8.49 18.51 -1.40
N ASP A 70 8.80 19.21 -2.50
CA ASP A 70 10.18 19.52 -2.88
C ASP A 70 10.77 20.65 -2.02
N ASP A 71 12.05 20.99 -2.24
CA ASP A 71 12.74 22.07 -1.52
C ASP A 71 12.13 23.46 -1.74
N ALA A 72 11.32 23.62 -2.80
CA ALA A 72 10.57 24.85 -3.09
C ALA A 72 9.17 24.85 -2.44
N GLY A 73 8.82 23.81 -1.68
CA GLY A 73 7.51 23.67 -1.02
C GLY A 73 6.37 23.30 -1.97
N ARG A 74 6.66 22.79 -3.18
CA ARG A 74 5.64 22.34 -4.13
C ARG A 74 5.32 20.86 -3.89
N PRO A 75 4.04 20.45 -3.92
CA PRO A 75 3.70 19.04 -3.77
C PRO A 75 4.21 18.27 -4.99
N VAL A 76 5.10 17.30 -4.76
CA VAL A 76 5.70 16.44 -5.78
C VAL A 76 5.32 14.97 -5.62
N GLY A 77 4.65 14.61 -4.54
CA GLY A 77 4.16 13.25 -4.32
C GLY A 77 3.00 13.20 -3.33
N CYS A 78 2.41 12.02 -3.17
CA CYS A 78 1.31 11.81 -2.23
C CYS A 78 1.49 10.55 -1.38
N MET A 79 0.71 10.47 -0.31
CA MET A 79 0.41 9.26 0.44
C MET A 79 -1.09 9.07 0.41
N VAL A 80 -1.55 7.85 0.24
CA VAL A 80 -2.98 7.56 0.15
C VAL A 80 -3.38 6.37 1.01
N THR A 81 -4.61 6.35 1.49
CA THR A 81 -5.23 5.17 2.08
C THR A 81 -6.34 4.66 1.15
N LEU A 82 -6.19 3.41 0.72
CA LEU A 82 -7.20 2.69 -0.04
C LEU A 82 -8.17 2.00 0.92
N LEU A 83 -9.44 2.41 0.90
CA LEU A 83 -10.49 1.88 1.76
C LEU A 83 -11.38 0.91 0.99
N PHE A 84 -11.44 -0.34 1.44
CA PHE A 84 -12.22 -1.40 0.80
C PHE A 84 -13.54 -1.68 1.54
N GLN A 85 -14.53 -2.25 0.85
CA GLN A 85 -15.88 -2.54 1.39
C GLN A 85 -15.86 -3.35 2.69
N GLN A 86 -14.85 -4.18 2.93
CA GLN A 86 -14.67 -4.95 4.15
C GLN A 86 -14.13 -4.13 5.35
N GLY A 87 -14.16 -2.80 5.27
CA GLY A 87 -13.78 -1.91 6.38
C GLY A 87 -12.29 -1.89 6.69
N SER A 88 -11.45 -2.35 5.76
CA SER A 88 -10.01 -2.43 5.98
C SER A 88 -9.30 -1.45 5.04
N GLY A 89 -8.55 -0.52 5.64
CA GLY A 89 -7.73 0.46 4.93
C GLY A 89 -6.31 -0.08 4.71
N VAL A 90 -5.72 0.23 3.55
CA VAL A 90 -4.29 0.02 3.30
C VAL A 90 -3.68 1.33 2.83
N ARG A 91 -2.73 1.84 3.61
CA ARG A 91 -1.96 3.02 3.24
C ARG A 91 -0.92 2.64 2.18
N LEU A 92 -0.66 3.53 1.22
CA LEU A 92 0.42 3.46 0.24
C LEU A 92 1.23 4.75 0.29
N GLY A 93 2.52 4.68 -0.07
CA GLY A 93 3.45 5.80 -0.05
C GLY A 93 3.99 6.14 1.35
N GLY A 94 3.57 5.41 2.37
CA GLY A 94 3.99 5.63 3.76
C GLY A 94 5.35 5.04 4.12
N ALA A 95 5.87 4.11 3.31
CA ALA A 95 7.15 3.44 3.58
C ALA A 95 8.36 4.35 3.34
N GLU A 96 9.45 4.06 4.04
CA GLU A 96 10.76 4.63 3.73
C GLU A 96 11.18 4.17 2.31
N GLY A 97 11.66 5.10 1.49
CA GLY A 97 12.04 4.81 0.09
C GLY A 97 10.88 4.66 -0.91
N ALA A 98 9.62 4.81 -0.49
CA ALA A 98 8.49 4.82 -1.43
C ALA A 98 8.57 6.03 -2.39
N ASP A 99 8.40 5.78 -3.70
CA ASP A 99 8.37 6.83 -4.73
C ASP A 99 7.02 7.55 -4.74
N ARG A 100 6.85 8.50 -3.83
CA ARG A 100 5.59 9.24 -3.67
C ARG A 100 5.20 10.03 -4.92
N ALA A 101 6.13 10.33 -5.83
CA ALA A 101 5.84 10.99 -7.10
C ALA A 101 5.14 10.01 -8.05
N GLU A 102 5.67 8.79 -8.21
CA GLU A 102 4.99 7.73 -8.96
C GLU A 102 3.59 7.45 -8.38
N LEU A 103 3.42 7.43 -7.05
CA LEU A 103 2.10 7.26 -6.44
C LEU A 103 1.13 8.41 -6.79
N ALA A 104 1.62 9.64 -6.87
CA ALA A 104 0.83 10.79 -7.28
C ALA A 104 0.40 10.70 -8.76
N GLU A 105 1.26 10.18 -9.64
CA GLU A 105 0.91 9.90 -11.04
C GLU A 105 -0.17 8.81 -11.18
N LEU A 106 -0.20 7.84 -10.24
CA LEU A 106 -1.21 6.78 -10.20
C LEU A 106 -2.57 7.24 -9.65
N LEU A 107 -2.60 8.31 -8.86
CA LEU A 107 -3.82 8.76 -8.16
C LEU A 107 -5.03 8.98 -9.09
N PRO A 108 -4.90 9.65 -10.27
CA PRO A 108 -6.03 9.79 -11.19
C PRO A 108 -6.60 8.44 -11.68
N TRP A 109 -5.76 7.42 -11.83
CA TRP A 109 -6.22 6.08 -12.21
C TRP A 109 -6.95 5.37 -11.06
N LEU A 110 -6.42 5.47 -9.85
CA LEU A 110 -7.09 4.96 -8.64
C LEU A 110 -8.47 5.58 -8.45
N LEU A 111 -8.58 6.90 -8.62
CA LEU A 111 -9.86 7.61 -8.50
C LEU A 111 -10.87 7.15 -9.56
N ARG A 112 -10.46 6.97 -10.83
CA ARG A 112 -11.33 6.43 -11.87
C ARG A 112 -11.82 5.00 -11.59
N THR A 113 -11.06 4.24 -10.79
CA THR A 113 -11.44 2.87 -10.41
C THR A 113 -12.59 2.86 -9.39
N LEU A 114 -12.84 3.97 -8.69
CA LEU A 114 -14.03 4.12 -7.83
C LEU A 114 -15.33 4.26 -8.63
N ASP A 115 -15.24 4.77 -9.86
CA ASP A 115 -16.39 5.07 -10.72
C ASP A 115 -16.78 3.92 -11.65
N ALA A 116 -16.02 2.81 -11.66
CA ALA A 116 -16.13 1.69 -12.59
C ALA A 116 -16.83 0.47 -11.98
#